data_AF-A0A7V2TS47-F1
#
_entry.id   AF-A0A7V2TS47-F1
#
_cell.length_a   1.000
_cell.length_b   1.000
_cell.length_c   1.000
_cell.angle_alpha   90.00
_cell.angle_beta   90.00
_cell.angle_gamma   90.00
#
_symmetry.space_group_name_H-M   'P 1'
#
loop_
_entity.id
_entity.type
_entity.pdbx_description
1 polymer ?
#
loop_
_entity_poly.entity_id
_entity_poly.type
_entity_poly.pdbx_seq_one_letter_code
_entity_poly.pdbx_strand_id
1 'polypeptide(L)'
;MGTYALDANMAAQITVYAGGYSGGGFSNPVVSVSGIFEEAGFFMIPLPEPVSVTAGQQFAVAIRFQSASFVNPCPIEQPIPGYANATAGPGQSFLSSDGVSWTDISTLGGSWGSINFNIKAYAAAPEPPQPVIRISGSRRVEEGQPIELAVHVENLPGSLTYQWYRNDVAIPDAVDATLLIPSAQMGDAGIYKVAVDDGQKAVYWSDPFTVTVLAEGTLPLSAGAVVLSGLGVLAAAFGIRKKRLYR
;
A
#
# COMPACT_ATOMS: atom_id res chain seq x y z
N MET A 1 -18.92 11.28 3.91
CA MET A 1 -20.08 11.41 4.82
C MET A 1 -21.30 11.76 4.01
N GLY A 2 -22.49 11.29 4.39
CA GLY A 2 -23.74 11.61 3.72
C GLY A 2 -24.72 12.30 4.66
N THR A 3 -25.39 13.36 4.23
CA THR A 3 -26.48 14.01 4.97
C THR A 3 -27.41 14.76 4.02
N TYR A 4 -28.50 15.33 4.55
CA TYR A 4 -29.44 16.16 3.79
C TYR A 4 -29.30 17.64 4.16
N ALA A 5 -29.27 18.51 3.17
CA ALA A 5 -29.56 19.93 3.36
C ALA A 5 -31.07 20.15 3.21
N LEU A 6 -31.68 20.88 4.15
CA LEU A 6 -33.12 21.17 4.15
C LEU A 6 -33.48 22.38 3.28
N ASP A 7 -32.48 23.17 2.88
CA ASP A 7 -32.62 24.38 2.07
C ASP A 7 -31.35 24.64 1.26
N ALA A 8 -31.47 25.51 0.28
CA ALA A 8 -30.35 26.11 -0.43
C ALA A 8 -29.53 27.04 0.49
N ASN A 9 -28.25 27.21 0.16
CA ASN A 9 -27.28 28.07 0.86
C ASN A 9 -27.10 27.75 2.36
N MET A 10 -27.30 26.49 2.77
CA MET A 10 -27.05 26.07 4.15
C MET A 10 -25.57 25.81 4.37
N ALA A 11 -24.96 26.51 5.33
CA ALA A 11 -23.59 26.20 5.74
C ALA A 11 -23.57 25.01 6.70
N ALA A 12 -22.54 24.18 6.61
CA ALA A 12 -22.32 23.08 7.52
C ALA A 12 -20.84 22.93 7.87
N GLN A 13 -20.59 22.57 9.12
CA GLN A 13 -19.30 22.07 9.59
C GLN A 13 -19.47 20.64 10.05
N ILE A 14 -18.72 19.72 9.45
CA ILE A 14 -18.69 18.30 9.80
C ILE A 14 -17.43 18.04 10.61
N THR A 15 -17.56 17.37 11.75
CA THR A 15 -16.43 16.96 12.59
C THR A 15 -16.57 15.48 12.93
N VAL A 16 -15.51 14.71 12.72
CA VAL A 16 -15.43 13.30 13.14
C VAL A 16 -14.64 13.21 14.44
N TYR A 17 -15.19 12.49 15.40
CA TYR A 17 -14.58 12.18 16.69
C TYR A 17 -14.19 10.71 16.73
N ALA A 18 -12.95 10.41 17.09
CA ALA A 18 -12.48 9.02 17.21
C ALA A 18 -12.73 8.41 18.61
N GLY A 19 -13.35 9.18 19.51
CA GLY A 19 -13.87 8.70 20.80
C GLY A 19 -15.40 8.57 20.79
N GLY A 20 -15.92 7.69 21.63
CA GLY A 20 -17.35 7.55 21.88
C GLY A 20 -17.92 8.66 22.77
N TYR A 21 -19.25 8.63 22.96
CA TYR A 21 -19.94 9.53 23.87
C TYR A 21 -19.58 9.23 25.33
N SER A 22 -19.08 10.22 26.06
CA SER A 22 -18.77 10.10 27.49
C SER A 22 -18.84 11.46 28.17
N GLY A 23 -19.29 11.49 29.43
CA GLY A 23 -19.30 12.72 30.24
C GLY A 23 -20.09 13.89 29.63
N GLY A 24 -21.09 13.62 28.79
CA GLY A 24 -21.89 14.66 28.14
C GLY A 24 -21.33 15.17 26.80
N GLY A 25 -20.33 14.51 26.21
CA GLY A 25 -19.78 14.95 24.93
C GLY A 25 -18.97 13.89 24.19
N PHE A 26 -18.41 14.30 23.05
CA PHE A 26 -17.50 13.51 22.23
C PHE A 26 -16.08 14.06 22.34
N SER A 27 -15.10 13.16 22.40
CA SER A 27 -13.69 13.51 22.56
C SER A 27 -12.86 13.09 21.36
N ASN A 28 -11.64 13.61 21.26
CA ASN A 28 -10.68 13.30 20.20
C ASN A 28 -11.20 13.61 18.78
N PRO A 29 -11.44 14.90 18.45
CA PRO A 29 -11.76 15.30 17.08
C PRO A 29 -10.55 15.01 16.17
N VAL A 30 -10.77 14.25 15.10
CA VAL A 30 -9.70 13.77 14.20
C VAL A 30 -9.72 14.43 12.82
N VAL A 31 -10.88 14.91 12.37
CA VAL A 31 -11.00 15.66 11.12
C VAL A 31 -12.20 16.60 11.18
N SER A 32 -12.08 17.76 10.55
CA SER A 32 -13.19 18.70 10.36
C SER A 32 -13.16 19.28 8.94
N VAL A 33 -14.34 19.46 8.35
CA VAL A 33 -14.54 20.06 7.03
C VAL A 33 -15.75 20.96 7.07
N SER A 34 -15.68 22.11 6.41
CA SER A 34 -16.79 23.06 6.31
C SER A 34 -17.13 23.35 4.85
N GLY A 35 -18.38 23.66 4.59
CA GLY A 35 -18.86 23.99 3.25
C GLY A 35 -20.26 24.57 3.26
N ILE A 36 -20.75 24.92 2.06
CA ILE A 36 -22.10 25.41 1.83
C ILE A 36 -22.78 24.41 0.90
N PHE A 37 -23.99 23.99 1.27
CA PHE A 37 -24.90 23.30 0.37
C PHE A 37 -25.65 24.35 -0.43
N GLU A 38 -25.30 24.49 -1.71
CA GLU A 38 -25.92 25.48 -2.60
C GLU A 38 -27.39 25.18 -2.87
N GLU A 39 -27.78 23.90 -2.78
CA GLU A 39 -29.15 23.42 -3.02
C GLU A 39 -29.63 22.54 -1.86
N ALA A 40 -30.96 22.35 -1.77
CA ALA A 40 -31.55 21.35 -0.89
C ALA A 40 -31.41 19.94 -1.47
N GLY A 41 -31.24 18.92 -0.62
CA GLY A 41 -31.15 17.53 -1.06
C GLY A 41 -30.10 16.70 -0.32
N PHE A 42 -29.81 15.52 -0.85
CA PHE A 42 -28.79 14.63 -0.28
C PHE A 42 -27.41 14.94 -0.85
N PHE A 43 -26.41 15.04 0.03
CA PHE A 43 -25.03 15.31 -0.35
C PHE A 43 -24.08 14.26 0.22
N MET A 44 -23.11 13.88 -0.61
CA MET A 44 -21.93 13.13 -0.21
C MET A 44 -20.76 14.11 -0.04
N ILE A 45 -20.35 14.34 1.20
CA ILE A 45 -19.24 15.22 1.56
C ILE A 45 -17.98 14.36 1.77
N PRO A 46 -16.94 14.48 0.92
CA PRO A 46 -15.66 13.83 1.15
C PRO A 46 -14.99 14.45 2.40
N LEU A 47 -14.36 13.60 3.21
CA LEU A 47 -13.44 14.08 4.24
C LEU A 47 -12.13 14.50 3.55
N PRO A 48 -11.43 15.53 4.05
CA PRO A 48 -10.16 15.97 3.47
C PRO A 48 -9.10 14.86 3.54
N GLU A 49 -9.16 14.01 4.58
CA GLU A 49 -8.34 12.80 4.72
C GLU A 49 -9.20 11.66 5.26
N PRO A 50 -8.93 10.39 4.87
CA PRO A 50 -9.59 9.23 5.46
C PRO A 50 -9.35 9.12 6.97
N VAL A 51 -10.37 8.71 7.72
CA VAL A 51 -10.26 8.43 9.16
C VAL A 51 -10.25 6.91 9.37
N SER A 52 -9.16 6.40 9.90
CA SER A 52 -9.04 4.98 10.28
C SER A 52 -9.90 4.68 11.51
N VAL A 53 -10.72 3.64 11.40
CA VAL A 53 -11.50 3.08 12.52
C VAL A 53 -11.18 1.60 12.66
N THR A 54 -10.97 1.14 13.89
CA THR A 54 -10.74 -0.29 14.17
C THR A 54 -12.06 -0.97 14.53
N ALA A 55 -12.18 -2.28 14.26
CA ALA A 55 -13.35 -3.05 14.67
C ALA A 55 -13.65 -2.89 16.17
N GLY A 56 -14.88 -2.50 16.51
CA GLY A 56 -15.31 -2.24 17.89
C GLY A 56 -14.95 -0.86 18.44
N GLN A 57 -14.16 -0.06 17.73
CA GLN A 57 -13.88 1.32 18.11
C GLN A 57 -15.16 2.17 17.96
N GLN A 58 -15.51 2.92 19.01
CA GLN A 58 -16.56 3.92 18.92
C GLN A 58 -16.05 5.19 18.24
N PHE A 59 -16.89 5.80 17.42
CA PHE A 59 -16.64 7.09 16.80
C PHE A 59 -17.97 7.85 16.66
N ALA A 60 -17.90 9.15 16.41
CA ALA A 60 -19.07 9.98 16.15
C ALA A 60 -18.84 10.93 14.97
N VAL A 61 -19.92 11.26 14.27
CA VAL A 61 -19.94 12.29 13.23
C VAL A 61 -20.91 13.37 13.68
N ALA A 62 -20.37 14.55 13.98
CA ALA A 62 -21.15 15.73 14.32
C ALA A 62 -21.28 16.63 13.09
N ILE A 63 -22.47 17.18 12.87
CA ILE A 63 -22.69 18.19 11.84
C ILE A 63 -23.34 19.40 12.50
N ARG A 64 -22.67 20.55 12.43
CA ARG A 64 -23.23 21.84 12.80
C ARG A 64 -23.78 22.52 11.56
N PHE A 65 -25.10 22.58 11.46
CA PHE A 65 -25.78 23.32 10.40
C PHE A 65 -26.00 24.79 10.78
N GLN A 66 -25.94 25.66 9.78
CA GLN A 66 -26.34 27.06 9.86
C GLN A 66 -27.25 27.36 8.67
N SER A 67 -28.44 27.88 8.96
CA SER A 67 -29.44 28.24 7.96
C SER A 67 -30.03 29.61 8.31
N ALA A 68 -30.30 30.41 7.29
CA ALA A 68 -31.05 31.67 7.45
C ALA A 68 -32.57 31.41 7.52
N SER A 69 -33.04 30.30 6.94
CA SER A 69 -34.47 29.99 6.78
C SER A 69 -35.02 29.10 7.91
N PHE A 70 -34.17 28.26 8.51
CA PHE A 70 -34.57 27.29 9.53
C PHE A 70 -33.88 27.54 10.86
N VAL A 71 -34.69 27.64 11.93
CA VAL A 71 -34.20 27.72 13.31
C VAL A 71 -33.59 26.39 13.77
N ASN A 72 -34.13 25.26 13.30
CA ASN A 72 -33.66 23.90 13.61
C ASN A 72 -33.31 23.14 12.32
N PRO A 73 -32.18 23.47 11.66
CA PRO A 73 -31.83 22.97 10.33
C PRO A 73 -31.26 21.53 10.31
N CYS A 74 -31.64 20.67 11.26
CA CYS A 74 -31.09 19.32 11.34
C CYS A 74 -32.02 18.32 10.64
N PRO A 75 -31.56 17.59 9.60
CA PRO A 75 -32.39 16.61 8.91
C PRO A 75 -32.65 15.40 9.81
N ILE A 76 -33.90 14.97 9.88
CA ILE A 76 -34.34 13.87 10.74
C ILE A 76 -34.98 12.73 9.95
N GLU A 77 -34.93 11.54 10.51
CA GLU A 77 -35.74 10.39 10.16
C GLU A 77 -36.66 10.07 11.35
N GLN A 78 -37.94 9.84 11.08
CA GLN A 78 -38.95 9.56 12.10
C GLN A 78 -40.03 8.62 11.55
N PRO A 79 -40.73 7.86 12.41
CA PRO A 79 -41.89 7.09 12.00
C PRO A 79 -43.02 8.03 11.55
N ILE A 80 -43.60 7.74 10.38
CA ILE A 80 -44.76 8.42 9.82
C ILE A 80 -45.82 7.34 9.50
N PRO A 81 -46.96 7.30 10.21
CA PRO A 81 -47.99 6.29 9.98
C PRO A 81 -48.41 6.19 8.52
N GLY A 82 -48.37 4.97 7.96
CA GLY A 82 -48.72 4.71 6.57
C GLY A 82 -47.65 5.09 5.53
N TYR A 83 -46.50 5.62 5.95
CA TYR A 83 -45.43 6.05 5.04
C TYR A 83 -44.06 5.47 5.40
N ALA A 84 -43.62 5.64 6.66
CA ALA A 84 -42.30 5.21 7.12
C ALA A 84 -42.39 4.60 8.52
N ASN A 85 -41.68 3.50 8.75
CA ASN A 85 -41.60 2.82 10.05
C ASN A 85 -40.17 2.90 10.61
N ALA A 86 -39.62 4.11 10.66
CA ALA A 86 -38.29 4.32 11.19
C ALA A 86 -38.22 4.02 12.70
N THR A 87 -37.05 3.57 13.15
CA THR A 87 -36.78 3.23 14.54
C THR A 87 -35.67 4.11 15.08
N ALA A 88 -35.81 4.54 16.34
CA ALA A 88 -34.75 5.20 17.09
C ALA A 88 -34.60 4.55 18.47
N GLY A 89 -33.43 4.68 19.07
CA GLY A 89 -33.12 4.15 20.39
C GLY A 89 -32.00 4.92 21.09
N PRO A 90 -31.78 4.64 22.39
CA PRO A 90 -30.73 5.28 23.16
C PRO A 90 -29.35 5.12 22.52
N GLY A 91 -28.53 6.16 22.60
CA GLY A 91 -27.15 6.20 22.11
C GLY A 91 -27.01 6.33 20.59
N GLN A 92 -28.09 6.55 19.84
CA GLN A 92 -28.04 6.61 18.37
C GLN A 92 -27.88 8.04 17.83
N SER A 93 -28.55 9.02 18.44
CA SER A 93 -28.56 10.41 17.98
C SER A 93 -28.40 11.37 19.14
N PHE A 94 -27.58 12.40 18.94
CA PHE A 94 -27.26 13.38 19.96
C PHE A 94 -27.42 14.79 19.39
N LEU A 95 -27.92 15.71 20.21
CA LEU A 95 -28.08 17.12 19.86
C LEU A 95 -27.24 17.99 20.78
N SER A 96 -26.67 19.06 20.23
CA SER A 96 -25.95 20.09 20.97
C SER A 96 -26.24 21.46 20.39
N SER A 97 -26.43 22.46 21.26
CA SER A 97 -26.60 23.86 20.87
C SER A 97 -25.30 24.67 20.88
N ASP A 98 -24.31 24.22 21.67
CA ASP A 98 -23.02 24.89 21.88
C ASP A 98 -21.83 24.18 21.22
N GLY A 99 -22.04 22.95 20.74
CA GLY A 99 -21.00 22.07 20.20
C GLY A 99 -20.12 21.40 21.26
N VAL A 100 -20.39 21.63 22.54
CA VAL A 100 -19.60 21.14 23.68
C VAL A 100 -20.41 20.15 24.51
N SER A 101 -21.63 20.53 24.87
CA SER A 101 -22.56 19.72 25.68
C SER A 101 -23.56 19.04 24.75
N TRP A 102 -23.55 17.71 24.78
CA TRP A 102 -24.38 16.87 23.92
C TRP A 102 -25.41 16.12 24.76
N THR A 103 -26.63 16.05 24.25
CA THR A 103 -27.73 15.32 24.87
C THR A 103 -28.18 14.21 23.96
N ASP A 104 -28.30 12.99 24.49
CA ASP A 104 -28.96 11.88 23.81
C ASP A 104 -30.45 12.23 23.65
N ILE A 105 -30.90 12.36 22.40
CA ILE A 105 -32.26 12.84 22.12
C ILE A 105 -33.33 11.85 22.57
N SER A 106 -32.98 10.58 22.79
CA SER A 106 -33.91 9.59 23.33
C SER A 106 -34.40 9.95 24.73
N THR A 107 -33.62 10.75 25.47
CA THR A 107 -33.94 11.17 26.84
C THR A 107 -34.89 12.37 26.92
N LEU A 108 -35.12 13.06 25.80
CA LEU A 108 -35.97 14.26 25.74
C LEU A 108 -37.48 13.93 25.73
N GLY A 109 -37.85 12.68 25.46
CA GLY A 109 -39.23 12.22 25.42
C GLY A 109 -40.06 12.79 24.26
N GLY A 110 -41.36 12.48 24.25
CA GLY A 110 -42.26 12.85 23.15
C GLY A 110 -41.77 12.33 21.79
N SER A 111 -42.01 13.10 20.73
CA SER A 111 -41.54 12.75 19.38
C SER A 111 -40.02 12.73 19.24
N TRP A 112 -39.27 13.47 20.06
CA TRP A 112 -37.80 13.47 20.03
C TRP A 112 -37.20 12.10 20.36
N GLY A 113 -37.90 11.31 21.17
CA GLY A 113 -37.48 9.95 21.52
C GLY A 113 -37.57 8.94 20.38
N SER A 114 -38.24 9.29 19.27
CA SER A 114 -38.49 8.40 18.14
C SER A 114 -37.84 8.88 16.84
N ILE A 115 -36.87 9.80 16.89
CA ILE A 115 -36.17 10.29 15.70
C ILE A 115 -34.69 9.93 15.71
N ASN A 116 -34.09 9.87 14.52
CA ASN A 116 -32.64 9.88 14.32
C ASN A 116 -32.25 11.05 13.42
N PHE A 117 -31.03 11.59 13.57
CA PHE A 117 -30.50 12.54 12.60
C PHE A 117 -29.99 11.82 11.35
N ASN A 118 -30.23 12.41 10.17
CA ASN A 118 -29.83 11.81 8.90
C ASN A 118 -28.34 12.04 8.64
N ILE A 119 -27.50 11.22 9.25
CA ILE A 119 -26.05 11.23 9.07
C ILE A 119 -25.61 9.81 8.69
N LYS A 120 -24.90 9.70 7.56
CA LYS A 120 -24.39 8.43 7.04
C LYS A 120 -22.87 8.47 6.99
N ALA A 121 -22.23 7.58 7.73
CA ALA A 121 -20.79 7.35 7.62
C ALA A 121 -20.52 6.23 6.60
N TYR A 122 -19.60 6.48 5.68
CA TYR A 122 -19.16 5.50 4.69
C TYR A 122 -17.69 5.22 4.95
N ALA A 123 -17.36 3.96 5.24
CA ALA A 123 -16.01 3.48 5.37
C ALA A 123 -15.71 2.53 4.20
N ALA A 124 -14.52 2.65 3.62
CA ALA A 124 -13.97 1.63 2.75
C ALA A 124 -13.07 0.72 3.60
N ALA A 125 -12.96 -0.56 3.23
CA ALA A 125 -11.87 -1.37 3.73
C ALA A 125 -10.54 -0.70 3.35
N PRO A 126 -9.49 -0.78 4.18
CA PRO A 126 -8.17 -0.36 3.74
C PRO A 126 -7.84 -1.09 2.44
N GLU A 127 -7.32 -0.37 1.46
CA GLU A 127 -6.85 -0.99 0.23
C GLU A 127 -5.75 -1.99 0.60
N PRO A 128 -5.83 -3.26 0.17
CA PRO A 128 -4.75 -4.21 0.43
C PRO A 128 -3.46 -3.68 -0.20
N PRO A 129 -2.30 -3.91 0.43
CA PRO A 129 -1.04 -3.46 -0.13
C PRO A 129 -0.85 -4.05 -1.54
N GLN A 130 -0.43 -3.20 -2.48
CA GLN A 130 -0.23 -3.61 -3.87
C GLN A 130 0.96 -4.59 -3.99
N PRO A 131 0.89 -5.58 -4.90
CA PRO A 131 2.00 -6.47 -5.21
C PRO A 131 3.27 -5.70 -5.63
N VAL A 132 4.42 -6.10 -5.09
CA VAL A 132 5.73 -5.55 -5.48
C VAL A 132 6.61 -6.68 -5.96
N ILE A 133 7.10 -6.57 -7.19
CA ILE A 133 7.97 -7.56 -7.82
C ILE A 133 9.34 -6.92 -8.12
N ARG A 134 10.41 -7.48 -7.57
CA ARG A 134 11.77 -6.97 -7.76
C ARG A 134 12.71 -8.06 -8.21
N ILE A 135 13.71 -7.70 -9.02
CA ILE A 135 14.81 -8.59 -9.40
C ILE A 135 16.06 -8.20 -8.61
N SER A 136 16.82 -9.21 -8.18
CA SER A 136 18.15 -9.08 -7.60
C SER A 136 19.13 -10.02 -8.28
N GLY A 137 20.44 -9.79 -8.14
CA GLY A 137 21.49 -10.68 -8.65
C GLY A 137 22.55 -9.98 -9.50
N SER A 138 23.09 -10.70 -10.48
CA SER A 138 24.20 -10.28 -11.34
C SER A 138 23.85 -9.07 -12.21
N ARG A 139 24.31 -7.86 -11.84
CA ARG A 139 24.16 -6.65 -12.68
C ARG A 139 25.23 -6.52 -13.76
N ARG A 140 26.43 -7.04 -13.48
CA ARG A 140 27.59 -6.93 -14.36
C ARG A 140 28.41 -8.20 -14.24
N VAL A 141 28.67 -8.85 -15.38
CA VAL A 141 29.46 -10.08 -15.47
C VAL A 141 30.41 -9.99 -16.66
N GLU A 142 31.42 -10.85 -16.68
CA GLU A 142 32.24 -11.08 -17.88
C GLU A 142 31.71 -12.29 -18.65
N GLU A 143 32.08 -12.41 -19.92
CA GLU A 143 31.85 -13.63 -20.69
C GLU A 143 32.39 -14.86 -19.94
N GLY A 144 31.63 -15.95 -20.01
CA GLY A 144 31.96 -17.18 -19.31
C GLY A 144 31.45 -17.26 -17.85
N GLN A 145 31.24 -16.13 -17.18
CA GLN A 145 30.70 -16.09 -15.80
C GLN A 145 29.19 -16.32 -15.77
N PRO A 146 28.62 -16.84 -14.66
CA PRO A 146 27.19 -17.04 -14.55
C PRO A 146 26.42 -15.73 -14.33
N ILE A 147 25.26 -15.61 -14.98
CA ILE A 147 24.23 -14.63 -14.61
C ILE A 147 23.23 -15.35 -13.71
N GLU A 148 23.14 -14.91 -12.46
CA GLU A 148 22.17 -15.40 -11.49
C GLU A 148 21.23 -14.26 -11.14
N LEU A 149 19.95 -14.40 -11.46
CA LEU A 149 18.89 -13.46 -11.08
C LEU A 149 17.84 -14.18 -10.23
N ALA A 150 17.29 -13.47 -9.25
CA ALA A 150 16.21 -13.97 -8.41
C ALA A 150 15.09 -12.92 -8.31
N VAL A 151 13.85 -13.39 -8.38
CA VAL A 151 12.66 -12.58 -8.13
C VAL A 151 12.34 -12.54 -6.64
N HIS A 152 11.98 -11.36 -6.15
CA HIS A 152 11.44 -11.12 -4.81
C HIS A 152 10.03 -10.58 -4.97
N VAL A 153 9.08 -11.24 -4.31
CA VAL A 153 7.66 -10.94 -4.40
C VAL A 153 7.14 -10.56 -3.01
N GLU A 154 6.54 -9.38 -2.91
CA GLU A 154 5.89 -8.88 -1.70
C GLU A 154 4.39 -8.62 -1.97
N ASN A 155 3.55 -8.79 -0.95
CA ASN A 155 2.10 -8.53 -1.00
C ASN A 155 1.33 -9.32 -2.08
N LEU A 156 1.86 -10.46 -2.52
CA LEU A 156 1.20 -11.35 -3.48
C LEU A 156 1.26 -12.80 -2.96
N PRO A 157 0.29 -13.21 -2.12
CA PRO A 157 0.25 -14.57 -1.57
C PRO A 157 -0.31 -15.58 -2.57
N GLY A 158 0.05 -16.85 -2.41
CA GLY A 158 -0.49 -17.96 -3.20
C GLY A 158 0.57 -18.72 -3.97
N SER A 159 0.14 -19.63 -4.83
CA SER A 159 1.01 -20.34 -5.77
C SER A 159 1.28 -19.43 -6.96
N LEU A 160 2.55 -19.07 -7.16
CA LEU A 160 2.97 -18.14 -8.20
C LEU A 160 3.65 -18.91 -9.34
N THR A 161 3.42 -18.46 -10.57
CA THR A 161 4.18 -18.91 -11.74
C THR A 161 4.96 -17.75 -12.36
N TYR A 162 6.09 -18.06 -12.98
CA TYR A 162 7.02 -17.06 -13.48
C TYR A 162 7.26 -17.24 -14.97
N GLN A 163 7.61 -16.13 -15.64
CA GLN A 163 8.21 -16.16 -16.96
C GLN A 163 9.21 -15.01 -17.07
N TRP A 164 10.47 -15.35 -17.32
CA TRP A 164 11.52 -14.35 -17.54
C TRP A 164 11.55 -13.85 -18.98
N TYR A 165 11.88 -12.57 -19.13
CA TYR A 165 12.00 -11.87 -20.41
C TYR A 165 13.35 -11.16 -20.47
N ARG A 166 13.96 -11.14 -21.65
CA ARG A 166 15.12 -10.31 -21.98
C ARG A 166 14.76 -9.44 -23.18
N ASN A 167 14.90 -8.11 -23.02
CA ASN A 167 14.54 -7.13 -24.04
C ASN A 167 13.13 -7.36 -24.60
N ASP A 168 12.17 -7.57 -23.69
CA ASP A 168 10.76 -7.85 -23.97
C ASP A 168 10.45 -9.17 -24.70
N VAL A 169 11.45 -10.03 -24.92
CA VAL A 169 11.26 -11.37 -25.49
C VAL A 169 11.35 -12.42 -24.39
N ALA A 170 10.38 -13.33 -24.35
CA ALA A 170 10.37 -14.43 -23.38
C ALA A 170 11.61 -15.31 -23.55
N ILE A 171 12.28 -15.62 -22.44
CA ILE A 171 13.37 -16.59 -22.40
C ILE A 171 12.73 -17.98 -22.30
N PRO A 172 12.91 -18.88 -23.29
CA PRO A 172 12.29 -20.20 -23.25
C PRO A 172 12.64 -20.96 -21.96
N ASP A 173 11.65 -21.65 -21.42
CA ASP A 173 11.74 -22.52 -20.24
C ASP A 173 12.17 -21.83 -18.91
N ALA A 174 12.36 -20.51 -18.92
CA ALA A 174 12.69 -19.74 -17.73
C ALA A 174 11.43 -19.43 -16.89
N VAL A 175 10.96 -20.44 -16.16
CA VAL A 175 9.69 -20.41 -15.40
C VAL A 175 9.86 -20.49 -13.87
N ASP A 176 11.10 -20.55 -13.40
CA ASP A 176 11.42 -20.59 -11.97
C ASP A 176 11.58 -19.18 -11.37
N ALA A 177 11.53 -19.09 -10.04
CA ALA A 177 11.79 -17.85 -9.29
C ALA A 177 13.24 -17.35 -9.47
N THR A 178 14.13 -18.19 -9.99
CA THR A 178 15.52 -17.86 -10.31
C THR A 178 15.78 -18.08 -11.79
N LEU A 179 16.51 -17.17 -12.42
CA LEU A 179 17.09 -17.35 -13.74
C LEU A 179 18.60 -17.56 -13.61
N LEU A 180 19.08 -18.68 -14.16
CA LEU A 180 20.50 -18.99 -14.27
C LEU A 180 20.90 -19.10 -15.73
N ILE A 181 21.85 -18.27 -16.15
CA ILE A 181 22.61 -18.46 -17.40
C ILE A 181 24.01 -18.87 -16.98
N PRO A 182 24.38 -20.16 -17.05
CA PRO A 182 25.62 -20.67 -16.45
C PRO A 182 26.91 -20.05 -17.02
N SER A 183 26.86 -19.59 -18.27
CA SER A 183 28.01 -19.03 -18.98
C SER A 183 27.55 -17.89 -19.87
N ALA A 184 27.75 -16.66 -19.40
CA ALA A 184 27.30 -15.46 -20.10
C ALA A 184 28.00 -15.27 -21.45
N GLN A 185 27.24 -14.84 -22.44
CA GLN A 185 27.70 -14.38 -23.75
C GLN A 185 27.36 -12.89 -23.92
N MET A 186 28.04 -12.17 -24.81
CA MET A 186 27.71 -10.75 -25.07
C MET A 186 26.24 -10.54 -25.46
N GLY A 187 25.60 -11.52 -26.10
CA GLY A 187 24.17 -11.50 -26.45
C GLY A 187 23.20 -11.66 -25.27
N ASP A 188 23.70 -12.00 -24.08
CA ASP A 188 22.91 -12.10 -22.85
C ASP A 188 22.78 -10.76 -22.12
N ALA A 189 23.50 -9.72 -22.56
CA ALA A 189 23.28 -8.37 -22.05
C ALA A 189 21.88 -7.86 -22.42
N GLY A 190 21.26 -7.08 -21.54
CA GLY A 190 19.95 -6.50 -21.80
C GLY A 190 19.16 -6.13 -20.56
N ILE A 191 17.91 -5.75 -20.80
CA ILE A 191 16.93 -5.47 -19.76
C ILE A 191 16.16 -6.75 -19.48
N TYR A 192 16.24 -7.23 -18.25
CA TYR A 192 15.51 -8.37 -17.75
C TYR A 192 14.25 -7.91 -17.02
N LYS A 193 13.15 -8.63 -17.26
CA LYS A 193 11.90 -8.50 -16.52
C LYS A 193 11.36 -9.90 -16.21
N VAL A 194 10.57 -10.00 -15.15
CA VAL A 194 9.83 -11.22 -14.85
C VAL A 194 8.34 -10.91 -14.73
N ALA A 195 7.53 -11.70 -15.41
CA ALA A 195 6.08 -11.75 -15.23
C ALA A 195 5.76 -12.77 -14.13
N VAL A 196 4.91 -12.38 -13.18
CA VAL A 196 4.46 -13.22 -12.07
C VAL A 196 2.93 -13.32 -12.16
N ASP A 197 2.42 -14.53 -12.31
CA ASP A 197 1.00 -14.82 -12.40
C ASP A 197 0.53 -15.53 -11.11
N ASP A 198 -0.53 -15.01 -10.49
CA ASP A 198 -1.16 -15.52 -9.27
C ASP A 198 -2.28 -16.55 -9.54
N GLY A 199 -2.57 -16.83 -10.81
CA GLY A 199 -3.60 -17.76 -11.26
C GLY A 199 -5.03 -17.27 -11.02
N GLN A 200 -5.23 -16.01 -10.66
CA GLN A 200 -6.54 -15.47 -10.30
C GLN A 200 -6.85 -14.13 -10.95
N LYS A 201 -6.07 -13.09 -10.63
CA LYS A 201 -6.46 -11.70 -10.82
C LYS A 201 -5.77 -11.04 -11.99
N ALA A 202 -4.46 -11.23 -12.13
CA ALA A 202 -3.64 -10.54 -13.11
C ALA A 202 -2.22 -11.13 -13.21
N VAL A 203 -1.51 -10.72 -14.28
CA VAL A 203 -0.06 -10.86 -14.38
C VAL A 203 0.60 -9.57 -13.89
N TYR A 204 1.53 -9.70 -12.93
CA TYR A 204 2.30 -8.60 -12.36
C TYR A 204 3.72 -8.59 -12.91
N TRP A 205 4.29 -7.41 -13.14
CA TRP A 205 5.62 -7.26 -13.72
C TRP A 205 6.60 -6.71 -12.70
N SER A 206 7.85 -7.18 -12.78
CA SER A 206 8.96 -6.52 -12.09
C SER A 206 9.30 -5.17 -12.71
N ASP A 207 9.97 -4.33 -11.91
CA ASP A 207 10.80 -3.26 -12.45
C ASP A 207 11.87 -3.84 -13.41
N PRO A 208 12.29 -3.09 -14.44
CA PRO A 208 13.36 -3.52 -15.35
C PRO A 208 14.70 -3.66 -14.61
N PHE A 209 15.41 -4.75 -14.89
CA PHE A 209 16.73 -5.04 -14.33
C PHE A 209 17.78 -5.17 -15.42
N THR A 210 18.70 -4.22 -15.51
CA THR A 210 19.74 -4.23 -16.56
C THR A 210 20.92 -5.11 -16.17
N VAL A 211 21.27 -6.05 -17.05
CA VAL A 211 22.48 -6.85 -16.97
C VAL A 211 23.45 -6.41 -18.07
N THR A 212 24.69 -6.15 -17.69
CA THR A 212 25.80 -5.88 -18.63
C THR A 212 26.75 -7.07 -18.66
N VAL A 213 27.05 -7.56 -19.87
CA VAL A 213 28.10 -8.54 -20.11
C VAL A 213 29.30 -7.82 -20.72
N LEU A 214 30.50 -8.11 -20.23
CA LEU A 214 31.76 -7.56 -20.71
C LEU A 214 32.63 -8.67 -21.30
N ALA A 215 33.59 -8.30 -22.13
CA ALA A 215 34.66 -9.21 -22.52
C ALA A 215 35.41 -9.73 -21.27
N GLU A 216 35.92 -10.95 -21.37
CA GLU A 216 36.76 -11.58 -20.34
C GLU A 216 37.93 -10.66 -19.91
N GLY A 217 38.17 -10.55 -18.61
CA GLY A 217 39.26 -9.75 -18.03
C GLY A 217 39.04 -8.23 -17.98
N THR A 218 37.81 -7.75 -18.21
CA THR A 218 37.47 -6.32 -18.20
C THR A 218 37.16 -5.77 -16.80
N LEU A 219 36.58 -6.59 -15.92
CA LEU A 219 36.33 -6.25 -14.53
C LEU A 219 37.66 -6.22 -13.77
N PRO A 220 37.84 -5.26 -12.85
CA PRO A 220 38.95 -5.33 -11.92
C PRO A 220 38.84 -6.64 -11.13
N LEU A 221 39.95 -7.37 -11.01
CA LEU A 221 40.03 -8.52 -10.11
C LEU A 221 39.43 -8.11 -8.76
N SER A 222 38.39 -8.80 -8.32
CA SER A 222 37.90 -8.59 -6.96
C SER A 222 39.08 -8.87 -6.03
N ALA A 223 39.24 -8.06 -4.98
CA ALA A 223 40.40 -8.12 -4.07
C ALA A 223 40.56 -9.45 -3.28
N GLY A 224 39.84 -10.51 -3.66
CA GLY A 224 39.89 -11.84 -3.07
C GLY A 224 40.46 -12.95 -3.95
N ALA A 225 40.81 -12.71 -5.22
CA ALA A 225 41.38 -13.76 -6.09
C ALA A 225 42.83 -13.44 -6.50
N VAL A 226 43.76 -13.64 -5.57
CA VAL A 226 45.18 -13.83 -5.95
C VAL A 226 45.32 -15.28 -6.42
N VAL A 227 45.31 -15.48 -7.73
CA VAL A 227 45.77 -16.75 -8.32
C VAL A 227 47.30 -16.69 -8.38
N LEU A 228 47.97 -17.32 -7.40
CA LEU A 228 49.38 -17.67 -7.54
C LEU A 228 49.48 -18.86 -8.52
N SER A 229 49.48 -18.59 -9.82
CA SER A 229 49.93 -19.57 -10.82
C SER A 229 51.46 -19.50 -10.91
N GLY A 230 52.10 -20.61 -10.55
CA GLY A 230 53.52 -20.71 -10.26
C GLY A 230 54.46 -20.31 -11.40
N LEU A 231 55.58 -19.71 -11.01
CA LEU A 231 56.81 -19.65 -11.81
C LEU A 231 57.58 -20.96 -11.59
N GLY A 232 57.39 -21.89 -12.53
CA GLY A 232 58.21 -23.08 -12.66
C GLY A 232 58.94 -23.10 -14.00
N VAL A 233 60.27 -23.22 -13.91
CA VAL A 233 61.23 -23.79 -14.88
C VAL A 233 61.98 -22.84 -15.83
N LEU A 234 63.32 -22.80 -15.72
CA LEU A 234 64.35 -23.35 -16.65
C LEU A 234 65.76 -22.92 -16.15
N ALA A 235 66.89 -23.64 -16.26
CA ALA A 235 67.24 -25.01 -16.64
C ALA A 235 68.76 -25.27 -16.37
N ALA A 236 69.09 -26.56 -16.20
CA ALA A 236 70.26 -27.32 -16.68
C ALA A 236 71.73 -27.04 -16.23
N ALA A 237 72.26 -28.04 -15.51
CA ALA A 237 73.45 -28.87 -15.79
C ALA A 237 74.88 -28.29 -15.85
N PHE A 238 75.78 -28.84 -15.02
CA PHE A 238 77.16 -29.34 -15.27
C PHE A 238 77.72 -29.66 -13.87
N GLY A 239 78.24 -30.83 -13.49
CA GLY A 239 79.16 -31.74 -14.15
C GLY A 239 80.09 -32.28 -13.04
N ILE A 240 80.11 -33.59 -12.82
CA ILE A 240 80.93 -34.27 -11.80
C ILE A 240 82.42 -34.10 -12.12
N ARG A 241 83.26 -33.70 -11.15
CA ARG A 241 84.67 -34.10 -11.09
C ARG A 241 85.11 -34.43 -9.66
N LYS A 242 85.46 -35.71 -9.46
CA LYS A 242 86.29 -36.20 -8.34
C LYS A 242 87.67 -35.53 -8.35
N LYS A 243 88.23 -35.21 -7.18
CA LYS A 243 89.66 -35.41 -6.88
C LYS A 243 89.87 -35.81 -5.41
N ARG A 244 90.62 -36.89 -5.25
CA ARG A 244 91.18 -37.42 -3.98
C ARG A 244 92.30 -36.52 -3.46
N LEU A 245 92.56 -36.62 -2.16
CA LEU A 245 93.69 -36.06 -1.40
C LEU A 245 95.07 -36.33 -2.04
N TYR A 246 96.01 -35.41 -1.79
CA TYR A 246 97.43 -35.73 -1.57
C TYR A 246 98.05 -34.76 -0.54
N ARG A 247 98.65 -35.38 0.49
CA ARG A 247 99.61 -34.92 1.53
C ARG A 247 99.26 -33.71 2.38
#